data_AF-A0A0U1DUA1-F1
#
_entry.id   AF-A0A0U1DUA1-F1
#
_cell.length_a   1.000
_cell.length_b   1.000
_cell.length_c   1.000
_cell.angle_alpha   90.00
_cell.angle_beta   90.00
_cell.angle_gamma   90.00
#
_symmetry.space_group_name_H-M   'P 1'
#
loop_
_entity.id
_entity.type
_entity.pdbx_description
1 polymer ?
#
loop_
_entity_poly.entity_id
_entity_poly.type
_entity_poly.pdbx_seq_one_letter_code
_entity_poly.pdbx_strand_id
1 'polypeptide(L)'
;MAPVQTAAMRCAPGGTYLITGGTGALGLRMAQHLADLGARRLVLLSRSGLADRSDWAENPQSVAIRAVTALEERGVSVTVAAVDIGAPESAAALRDVLRPLPPVRGVIHAAGVEAGALLMNTTSDEFAAAMHPKVQGTLVLHEVFPPGQLDWMVLFSSCGYLAGFPGQGAYGCANAFLDGMARHRRSSGTAPPPSPGRRGAGMGMGSASEFVAAQLDALGMGTVGAEDAMRALDLAMREDAANVVVLPVLPAAAAVPILAGVAPEDEPDDVADPAAGEFDPEQLAAHVLTAVASQLGLAESDVNVDLPLVELGVDSIMTVRLRRQLEKQTGLSLPPTLLWEHPTAAAVTARIIELLDPVAEREVRVGH
;
A
#
# COMPACT_ATOMS: atom_id res chain seq x y z
N MET A 1 12.11 0.15 -37.23
CA MET A 1 12.65 0.79 -36.01
C MET A 1 12.95 -0.31 -35.02
N ALA A 2 14.22 -0.53 -34.65
CA ALA A 2 14.54 -1.43 -33.55
C ALA A 2 13.89 -0.89 -32.26
N PRO A 3 13.35 -1.74 -31.38
CA PRO A 3 12.83 -1.28 -30.10
C PRO A 3 13.98 -0.60 -29.37
N VAL A 4 13.78 0.67 -28.99
CA VAL A 4 14.71 1.37 -28.10
C VAL A 4 14.68 0.61 -26.79
N GLN A 5 15.67 -0.26 -26.55
CA GLN A 5 15.87 -0.89 -25.26
C GLN A 5 16.07 0.22 -24.23
N THR A 6 15.01 0.50 -23.49
CA THR A 6 14.97 1.49 -22.42
C THR A 6 15.85 1.00 -21.28
N ALA A 7 16.97 1.70 -21.04
CA ALA A 7 17.91 1.36 -19.99
C ALA A 7 17.30 1.58 -18.60
N ALA A 8 17.50 0.60 -17.71
CA ALA A 8 17.09 0.61 -16.30
C ALA A 8 17.54 1.88 -15.54
N MET A 9 16.97 2.10 -14.34
CA MET A 9 17.40 3.14 -13.41
C MET A 9 18.93 3.04 -13.21
N ARG A 10 19.66 4.10 -13.57
CA ARG A 10 21.11 4.17 -13.46
C ARG A 10 21.50 5.38 -12.64
N CYS A 11 22.55 5.21 -11.85
CA CYS A 11 23.19 6.29 -11.13
C CYS A 11 24.57 6.58 -11.75
N ALA A 12 24.74 7.78 -12.29
CA ALA A 12 26.06 8.34 -12.56
C ALA A 12 26.81 8.62 -11.23
N PRO A 13 28.07 8.15 -11.07
CA PRO A 13 28.87 8.41 -9.86
C PRO A 13 29.16 9.89 -9.58
N GLY A 14 29.11 10.73 -10.62
CA GLY A 14 29.30 12.18 -10.51
C GLY A 14 28.05 12.96 -10.08
N GLY A 15 26.87 12.34 -10.10
CA GLY A 15 25.60 12.99 -9.76
C GLY A 15 25.27 12.95 -8.28
N THR A 16 24.37 13.84 -7.87
CA THR A 16 23.72 13.83 -6.54
C THR A 16 22.31 13.25 -6.67
N TYR A 17 21.88 12.42 -5.70
CA TYR A 17 20.53 11.86 -5.66
C TYR A 17 19.81 12.28 -4.38
N LEU A 18 18.62 12.84 -4.55
CA LEU A 18 17.82 13.40 -3.47
C LEU A 18 16.70 12.43 -3.08
N ILE A 19 16.54 12.16 -1.78
CA ILE A 19 15.45 11.35 -1.25
C ILE A 19 14.71 12.14 -0.17
N THR A 20 13.45 12.47 -0.41
CA THR A 20 12.58 13.05 0.61
C THR A 20 11.87 11.95 1.40
N GLY A 21 11.62 12.16 2.70
CA GLY A 21 11.31 11.05 3.60
C GLY A 21 12.52 10.11 3.78
N GLY A 22 13.74 10.63 3.57
CA GLY A 22 14.96 9.85 3.39
C GLY A 22 15.42 9.08 4.63
N THR A 23 14.98 9.50 5.83
CA THR A 23 15.25 8.77 7.08
C THR A 23 14.15 7.78 7.46
N GLY A 24 13.04 7.73 6.71
CA GLY A 24 11.99 6.73 6.88
C GLY A 24 12.38 5.37 6.30
N ALA A 25 11.64 4.31 6.65
CA ALA A 25 11.94 2.94 6.23
C ALA A 25 12.11 2.80 4.71
N LEU A 26 11.19 3.38 3.94
CA LEU A 26 11.26 3.39 2.47
C LEU A 26 12.43 4.23 1.95
N GLY A 27 12.65 5.42 2.51
CA GLY A 27 13.74 6.30 2.10
C GLY A 27 15.13 5.67 2.29
N LEU A 28 15.35 4.99 3.43
CA LEU A 28 16.60 4.29 3.73
C LEU A 28 16.81 3.09 2.81
N ARG A 29 15.76 2.31 2.51
CA ARG A 29 15.83 1.20 1.56
C ARG A 29 16.18 1.71 0.16
N MET A 30 15.58 2.81 -0.27
CA MET A 30 15.92 3.45 -1.54
C MET A 30 17.35 3.99 -1.55
N ALA A 31 17.84 4.54 -0.44
CA ALA A 31 19.23 4.98 -0.31
C ALA A 31 20.21 3.83 -0.54
N GLN A 32 19.94 2.65 0.04
CA GLN A 32 20.70 1.43 -0.18
C GLN A 32 20.65 0.98 -1.65
N HIS A 33 19.46 0.93 -2.25
CA HIS A 33 19.30 0.56 -3.67
C HIS A 33 20.07 1.49 -4.60
N LEU A 34 19.99 2.81 -4.38
CA LEU A 34 20.72 3.78 -5.20
C LEU A 34 22.24 3.60 -5.05
N ALA A 35 22.75 3.28 -3.86
CA ALA A 35 24.16 2.98 -3.65
C ALA A 35 24.60 1.72 -4.42
N ASP A 36 23.75 0.68 -4.45
CA ASP A 36 23.96 -0.54 -5.24
C ASP A 36 23.98 -0.24 -6.75
N LEU A 37 23.14 0.69 -7.21
CA LEU A 37 23.11 1.19 -8.59
C LEU A 37 24.27 2.14 -8.95
N GLY A 38 25.18 2.43 -8.01
CA GLY A 38 26.39 3.24 -8.26
C GLY A 38 26.31 4.68 -7.79
N ALA A 39 25.27 5.09 -7.06
CA ALA A 39 25.24 6.41 -6.43
C ALA A 39 26.40 6.56 -5.44
N ARG A 40 27.02 7.74 -5.43
CA ARG A 40 28.12 8.10 -4.52
C ARG A 40 27.83 9.33 -3.68
N ARG A 41 26.73 10.04 -3.96
CA ARG A 41 26.28 11.21 -3.22
C ARG A 41 24.77 11.14 -3.04
N LEU A 42 24.33 11.02 -1.79
CA LEU A 42 22.93 10.96 -1.41
C LEU A 42 22.60 12.14 -0.51
N VAL A 43 21.45 12.77 -0.76
CA VAL A 43 20.87 13.79 0.12
C VAL A 43 19.56 13.24 0.67
N LEU A 44 19.51 12.99 1.97
CA LEU A 44 18.33 12.49 2.66
C LEU A 44 17.64 13.65 3.37
N LEU A 45 16.45 14.02 2.90
CA LEU A 45 15.61 15.02 3.56
C LEU A 45 14.60 14.36 4.46
N SER A 46 14.49 14.90 5.67
CA SER A 46 13.45 14.55 6.62
C SER A 46 13.13 15.75 7.50
N ARG A 47 11.97 15.77 8.14
CA ARG A 47 11.57 16.89 9.01
C ARG A 47 12.50 17.05 10.21
N SER A 48 12.88 15.93 10.84
CA SER A 48 13.69 15.92 12.06
C SER A 48 15.19 15.90 11.80
N GLY A 49 15.64 15.56 10.59
CA GLY A 49 17.06 15.28 10.33
C GLY A 49 17.57 14.09 11.15
N LEU A 50 18.87 14.11 11.42
CA LEU A 50 19.55 13.24 12.39
C LEU A 50 20.24 14.11 13.45
N ALA A 51 20.50 13.51 14.62
CA ALA A 51 21.36 14.10 15.63
C ALA A 51 22.76 14.40 15.06
N ASP A 52 23.50 15.29 15.73
CA ASP A 52 24.88 15.58 15.34
C ASP A 52 25.71 14.30 15.33
N ARG A 53 26.67 14.22 14.42
CA ARG A 53 27.54 13.05 14.28
C ARG A 53 28.34 12.75 15.55
N SER A 54 28.64 13.77 16.36
CA SER A 54 29.29 13.57 17.67
C SER A 54 28.48 12.65 18.58
N ASP A 55 27.15 12.67 18.44
CA ASP A 55 26.21 12.03 19.37
C ASP A 55 25.74 10.66 18.85
N TRP A 56 26.24 10.22 17.69
CA TRP A 56 25.83 8.94 17.09
C TRP A 56 26.26 7.73 17.91
N ALA A 57 27.41 7.84 18.58
CA ALA A 57 27.92 6.80 19.48
C ALA A 57 26.97 6.54 20.66
N GLU A 58 26.22 7.55 21.09
CA GLU A 58 25.25 7.47 22.18
C GLU A 58 23.88 6.93 21.73
N ASN A 59 23.65 6.87 20.40
CA ASN A 59 22.37 6.45 19.80
C ASN A 59 22.50 5.25 18.84
N PRO A 60 23.14 4.12 19.24
CA PRO A 60 23.39 2.99 18.34
C PRO A 60 22.09 2.28 17.89
N GLN A 61 20.99 2.49 18.60
CA GLN A 61 19.69 1.90 18.28
C GLN A 61 18.97 2.61 17.12
N SER A 62 19.38 3.81 16.73
CA SER A 62 18.75 4.53 15.61
C SER A 62 19.00 3.81 14.28
N VAL A 63 17.92 3.29 13.68
CA VAL A 63 17.95 2.61 12.38
C VAL A 63 18.52 3.52 11.30
N ALA A 64 18.16 4.81 11.32
CA ALA A 64 18.62 5.78 10.32
C ALA A 64 20.11 6.08 10.47
N ILE A 65 20.63 6.22 11.69
CA ILE A 65 22.08 6.39 11.93
C ILE A 65 22.84 5.18 11.39
N ARG A 66 22.45 3.95 11.78
CA ARG A 66 23.11 2.73 11.29
C ARG A 66 23.08 2.61 9.77
N ALA A 67 21.94 2.93 9.15
CA ALA A 67 21.79 2.88 7.70
C ALA A 67 22.70 3.91 7.00
N VAL A 68 22.81 5.13 7.53
CA VAL A 68 23.72 6.14 6.99
C VAL A 68 25.18 5.71 7.16
N THR A 69 25.59 5.27 8.36
CA THR A 69 26.95 4.78 8.59
C THR A 69 27.33 3.64 7.63
N ALA A 70 26.43 2.66 7.44
CA ALA A 70 26.66 1.55 6.51
C ALA A 70 26.81 2.01 5.04
N LEU A 71 26.10 3.08 4.63
CA LEU A 71 26.29 3.66 3.29
C LEU A 71 27.66 4.35 3.16
N GLU A 72 28.10 5.04 4.22
CA GLU A 72 29.37 5.75 4.25
C GLU A 72 30.57 4.81 4.26
N GLU A 73 30.49 3.70 4.98
CA GLU A 73 31.48 2.62 4.96
C GLU A 73 31.65 2.02 3.54
N ARG A 74 30.60 2.09 2.72
CA ARG A 74 30.63 1.70 1.30
C ARG A 74 31.17 2.79 0.38
N GLY A 75 31.63 3.92 0.91
CA GLY A 75 32.17 5.05 0.16
C GLY A 75 31.12 5.97 -0.46
N VAL A 76 29.88 5.95 0.05
CA VAL A 76 28.82 6.89 -0.35
C VAL A 76 28.85 8.10 0.58
N SER A 77 28.94 9.31 0.03
CA SER A 77 28.77 10.53 0.83
C SER A 77 27.27 10.77 1.06
N VAL A 78 26.86 10.83 2.33
CA VAL A 78 25.46 11.04 2.70
C VAL A 78 25.31 12.34 3.48
N THR A 79 24.52 13.25 2.91
CA THR A 79 24.10 14.48 3.60
C THR A 79 22.67 14.28 4.09
N VAL A 80 22.45 14.34 5.40
CA VAL A 80 21.10 14.35 5.97
C VAL A 80 20.76 15.78 6.38
N ALA A 81 19.63 16.30 5.89
CA ALA A 81 19.19 17.64 6.23
C ALA A 81 17.76 17.65 6.79
N ALA A 82 17.58 18.45 7.84
CA ALA A 82 16.30 18.70 8.47
C ALA A 82 15.51 19.71 7.63
N VAL A 83 14.73 19.22 6.65
CA VAL A 83 13.88 20.03 5.77
C VAL A 83 12.53 19.36 5.66
N ASP A 84 11.48 20.07 6.09
CA ASP A 84 10.12 19.73 5.72
C ASP A 84 9.86 20.19 4.29
N ILE A 85 9.81 19.25 3.36
CA ILE A 85 9.63 19.56 1.93
C ILE A 85 8.27 20.18 1.61
N GLY A 86 7.28 20.05 2.50
CA GLY A 86 5.98 20.71 2.31
C GLY A 86 5.98 22.17 2.78
N ALA A 87 6.93 22.59 3.63
CA ALA A 87 6.86 23.90 4.28
C ALA A 87 7.01 25.07 3.28
N PRO A 88 6.48 26.27 3.59
CA PRO A 88 6.53 27.43 2.69
C PRO A 88 7.93 27.82 2.20
N GLU A 89 8.96 27.66 3.03
CA GLU A 89 10.36 28.04 2.71
C GLU A 89 11.20 26.86 2.20
N SER A 90 10.58 25.70 1.99
CA SER A 90 11.27 24.45 1.64
C SER A 90 12.06 24.54 0.33
N ALA A 91 11.59 25.30 -0.65
CA ALA A 91 12.31 25.50 -1.91
C ALA A 91 13.65 26.21 -1.71
N ALA A 92 13.67 27.26 -0.87
CA ALA A 92 14.90 27.99 -0.55
C ALA A 92 15.86 27.11 0.27
N ALA A 93 15.34 26.46 1.33
CA ALA A 93 16.12 25.54 2.15
C ALA A 93 16.72 24.38 1.33
N LEU A 94 15.95 23.80 0.41
CA LEU A 94 16.43 22.77 -0.50
C LEU A 94 17.56 23.29 -1.40
N ARG A 95 17.41 24.48 -2.00
CA ARG A 95 18.46 25.08 -2.84
C ARG A 95 19.74 25.33 -2.04
N ASP A 96 19.63 25.75 -0.78
CA ASP A 96 20.80 25.98 0.08
C ASP A 96 21.55 24.69 0.43
N VAL A 97 20.82 23.61 0.76
CA VAL A 97 21.41 22.28 0.98
C VAL A 97 22.12 21.76 -0.27
N LEU A 98 21.58 22.04 -1.47
CA LEU A 98 22.11 21.54 -2.73
C LEU A 98 23.24 22.39 -3.32
N ARG A 99 23.34 23.67 -2.96
CA ARG A 99 24.31 24.64 -3.50
C ARG A 99 25.77 24.14 -3.54
N PRO A 100 26.32 23.48 -2.49
CA PRO A 100 27.71 23.04 -2.50
C PRO A 100 27.93 21.70 -3.24
N LEU A 101 26.87 21.04 -3.72
CA LEU A 101 26.93 19.70 -4.26
C LEU A 101 26.94 19.69 -5.80
N PRO A 102 27.46 18.62 -6.43
CA PRO A 102 27.26 18.40 -7.87
C PRO A 102 25.78 18.36 -8.26
N PRO A 103 25.44 18.53 -9.55
CA PRO A 103 24.07 18.55 -10.02
C PRO A 103 23.26 17.34 -9.57
N VAL A 104 22.01 17.58 -9.17
CA VAL A 104 21.06 16.53 -8.86
C VAL A 104 20.64 15.84 -10.15
N ARG A 105 20.78 14.52 -10.20
CA ARG A 105 20.45 13.70 -11.37
C ARG A 105 19.19 12.88 -11.16
N GLY A 106 18.84 12.57 -9.92
CA GLY A 106 17.63 11.81 -9.62
C GLY A 106 17.00 12.23 -8.31
N VAL A 107 15.67 12.17 -8.28
CA VAL A 107 14.87 12.50 -7.10
C VAL A 107 13.94 11.33 -6.78
N ILE A 108 13.88 10.97 -5.50
CA ILE A 108 12.89 10.06 -4.94
C ILE A 108 12.03 10.83 -3.96
N HIS A 109 10.74 10.90 -4.23
CA HIS A 109 9.76 11.47 -3.32
C HIS A 109 9.06 10.36 -2.53
N ALA A 110 9.55 10.09 -1.32
CA ALA A 110 8.97 9.12 -0.38
C ALA A 110 8.42 9.79 0.89
N ALA A 111 8.33 11.13 0.91
CA ALA A 111 7.71 11.85 2.01
C ALA A 111 6.20 11.63 2.00
N GLY A 112 5.66 11.21 3.14
CA GLY A 112 4.24 10.97 3.31
C GLY A 112 3.94 10.56 4.73
N VAL A 113 2.71 10.79 5.15
CA VAL A 113 2.18 10.32 6.43
C VAL A 113 0.89 9.58 6.11
N GLU A 114 0.73 8.39 6.68
CA GLU A 114 -0.55 7.72 6.65
C GLU A 114 -1.49 8.43 7.62
N ALA A 115 -2.64 8.86 7.12
CA ALA A 115 -3.69 9.47 7.94
C ALA A 115 -4.95 8.62 7.78
N GLY A 116 -5.28 7.89 8.85
CA GLY A 116 -6.46 7.02 8.91
C GLY A 116 -7.60 7.72 9.64
N ALA A 117 -8.51 8.38 8.91
CA ALA A 117 -9.71 8.97 9.49
C ALA A 117 -10.86 8.96 8.46
N LEU A 118 -12.07 8.67 8.93
CA LEU A 118 -13.26 8.79 8.10
C LEU A 118 -13.46 10.25 7.72
N LEU A 119 -13.88 10.51 6.48
CA LEU A 119 -14.03 11.88 5.96
C LEU A 119 -14.97 12.73 6.82
N MET A 120 -16.04 12.14 7.34
CA MET A 120 -16.99 12.79 8.25
C MET A 120 -16.40 13.21 9.60
N ASN A 121 -15.28 12.62 10.00
CA ASN A 121 -14.56 12.91 11.24
C ASN A 121 -13.23 13.65 11.00
N THR A 122 -12.97 14.07 9.76
CA THR A 122 -11.72 14.75 9.39
C THR A 122 -11.99 16.22 9.16
N THR A 123 -11.31 17.09 9.90
CA THR A 123 -11.36 18.53 9.66
C THR A 123 -10.61 18.92 8.39
N SER A 124 -10.90 20.12 7.85
CA SER A 124 -10.17 20.63 6.69
C SER A 124 -8.66 20.75 6.94
N ASP A 125 -8.27 21.11 8.16
CA ASP A 125 -6.87 21.29 8.54
C ASP A 125 -6.15 19.95 8.65
N GLU A 126 -6.78 18.92 9.24
CA GLU A 126 -6.24 17.57 9.29
C GLU A 126 -6.11 16.96 7.89
N PHE A 127 -7.11 17.18 7.04
CA PHE A 127 -7.09 16.73 5.65
C PHE A 127 -5.95 17.38 4.86
N ALA A 128 -5.81 18.70 4.98
CA ALA A 128 -4.72 19.45 4.37
C ALA A 128 -3.36 18.98 4.89
N ALA A 129 -3.21 18.81 6.21
CA ALA A 129 -1.97 18.35 6.84
C ALA A 129 -1.55 16.95 6.38
N ALA A 130 -2.51 16.02 6.19
CA ALA A 130 -2.23 14.69 5.67
C ALA A 130 -1.76 14.70 4.21
N MET A 131 -2.35 15.56 3.38
CA MET A 131 -1.95 15.71 1.97
C MET A 131 -0.65 16.49 1.80
N HIS A 132 -0.34 17.37 2.75
CA HIS A 132 0.70 18.40 2.62
C HIS A 132 2.08 17.86 2.21
N PRO A 133 2.65 16.80 2.84
CA PRO A 133 3.99 16.32 2.48
C PRO A 133 4.08 15.82 1.03
N LYS A 134 3.02 15.18 0.53
CA LYS A 134 2.97 14.63 -0.84
C LYS A 134 2.66 15.70 -1.87
N VAL A 135 1.66 16.54 -1.60
CA VAL A 135 1.17 17.54 -2.55
C VAL A 135 2.11 18.73 -2.64
N GLN A 136 2.30 19.46 -1.53
CA GLN A 136 3.19 20.63 -1.53
C GLN A 136 4.64 20.22 -1.76
N GLY A 137 5.06 19.10 -1.16
CA GLY A 137 6.40 18.56 -1.40
C GLY A 137 6.69 18.28 -2.86
N THR A 138 5.74 17.71 -3.60
CA THR A 138 5.93 17.48 -5.04
C THR A 138 5.88 18.77 -5.85
N LEU A 139 5.06 19.75 -5.47
CA LEU A 139 5.03 21.07 -6.13
C LEU A 139 6.38 21.79 -5.99
N VAL A 140 6.97 21.78 -4.79
CA VAL A 140 8.30 22.33 -4.53
C VAL A 140 9.36 21.63 -5.36
N LEU A 141 9.34 20.29 -5.39
CA LEU A 141 10.28 19.52 -6.22
C LEU A 141 10.08 19.80 -7.71
N HIS A 142 8.85 20.05 -8.16
CA HIS A 142 8.56 20.41 -9.55
C HIS A 142 9.15 21.77 -9.91
N GLU A 143 9.04 22.75 -9.03
CA GLU A 143 9.59 24.09 -9.20
C GLU A 143 11.12 24.10 -9.18
N VAL A 144 11.72 23.40 -8.20
CA VAL A 144 13.17 23.31 -8.05
C VAL A 144 13.81 22.51 -9.17
N PHE A 145 13.12 21.47 -9.66
CA PHE A 145 13.56 20.62 -10.77
C PHE A 145 12.55 20.59 -11.92
N PRO A 146 12.57 21.60 -12.81
CA PRO A 146 11.76 21.60 -14.03
C PRO A 146 11.96 20.33 -14.88
N PRO A 147 10.94 19.89 -15.66
CA PRO A 147 11.05 18.74 -16.54
C PRO A 147 12.28 18.81 -17.46
N GLY A 148 13.05 17.72 -17.53
CA GLY A 148 14.27 17.62 -18.34
C GLY A 148 15.60 17.94 -17.63
N GLN A 149 15.57 18.44 -16.38
CA GLN A 149 16.80 18.65 -15.60
C GLN A 149 17.34 17.37 -14.93
N LEU A 150 16.44 16.45 -14.60
CA LEU A 150 16.77 15.18 -13.94
C LEU A 150 16.89 14.07 -14.98
N ASP A 151 17.63 13.01 -14.66
CA ASP A 151 17.59 11.74 -15.40
C ASP A 151 16.35 10.92 -15.06
N TRP A 152 15.75 11.13 -13.88
CA TRP A 152 14.50 10.51 -13.43
C TRP A 152 13.99 11.17 -12.13
N MET A 153 12.68 11.06 -11.87
CA MET A 153 12.03 11.53 -10.65
C MET A 153 10.93 10.55 -10.23
N VAL A 154 11.19 9.71 -9.24
CA VAL A 154 10.23 8.70 -8.74
C VAL A 154 9.35 9.31 -7.66
N LEU A 155 8.03 9.17 -7.78
CA LEU A 155 7.05 9.66 -6.81
C LEU A 155 6.38 8.45 -6.15
N PHE A 156 6.69 8.13 -4.90
CA PHE A 156 6.05 7.00 -4.25
C PHE A 156 4.58 7.34 -3.92
N SER A 157 3.66 6.78 -4.70
CA SER A 157 2.20 6.86 -4.56
C SER A 157 1.67 5.70 -3.70
N SER A 158 0.38 5.41 -3.74
CA SER A 158 -0.26 4.20 -3.24
C SER A 158 -1.53 3.95 -4.04
N CYS A 159 -1.83 2.68 -4.33
CA CYS A 159 -3.06 2.28 -5.02
C CYS A 159 -4.32 2.38 -4.15
N GLY A 160 -4.20 2.86 -2.91
CA GLY A 160 -5.31 2.96 -1.96
C GLY A 160 -6.55 3.70 -2.48
N TYR A 161 -6.35 4.67 -3.38
CA TYR A 161 -7.46 5.43 -3.95
C TYR A 161 -8.21 4.70 -5.07
N LEU A 162 -7.67 3.60 -5.63
CA LEU A 162 -8.32 2.86 -6.71
C LEU A 162 -9.53 2.07 -6.21
N ALA A 163 -9.42 1.49 -5.01
CA ALA A 163 -10.47 0.71 -4.38
C ALA A 163 -11.33 1.53 -3.39
N GLY A 164 -10.91 2.76 -3.08
CA GLY A 164 -11.68 3.67 -2.21
C GLY A 164 -11.78 3.20 -0.76
N PHE A 165 -10.64 2.86 -0.14
CA PHE A 165 -10.64 2.35 1.24
C PHE A 165 -11.23 3.35 2.25
N PRO A 166 -12.23 2.94 3.05
CA PRO A 166 -12.69 3.67 4.21
C PRO A 166 -11.52 4.15 5.10
N GLY A 167 -11.56 5.41 5.48
CA GLY A 167 -10.56 6.02 6.34
C GLY A 167 -9.30 6.53 5.61
N GLN A 168 -9.18 6.32 4.30
CA GLN A 168 -8.00 6.73 3.51
C GLN A 168 -8.29 7.92 2.59
N GLY A 169 -9.30 8.75 2.89
CA GLY A 169 -9.71 9.85 1.99
C GLY A 169 -8.58 10.83 1.67
N ALA A 170 -7.96 11.42 2.69
CA ALA A 170 -6.87 12.38 2.50
C ALA A 170 -5.64 11.74 1.87
N TYR A 171 -5.25 10.55 2.35
CA TYR A 171 -4.10 9.81 1.83
C TYR A 171 -4.31 9.39 0.37
N GLY A 172 -5.50 8.89 0.03
CA GLY A 172 -5.90 8.53 -1.32
C GLY A 172 -5.84 9.73 -2.27
N CYS A 173 -6.40 10.87 -1.88
CA CYS A 173 -6.32 12.11 -2.66
C CYS A 173 -4.87 12.58 -2.88
N ALA A 174 -4.02 12.48 -1.85
CA ALA A 174 -2.61 12.82 -1.95
C ALA A 174 -1.87 11.95 -2.98
N ASN A 175 -2.13 10.64 -2.98
CA ASN A 175 -1.52 9.70 -3.91
C ASN A 175 -2.05 9.86 -5.34
N ALA A 176 -3.36 10.08 -5.51
CA ALA A 176 -3.95 10.41 -6.80
C ALA A 176 -3.35 11.70 -7.40
N PHE A 177 -3.03 12.69 -6.56
CA PHE A 177 -2.31 13.89 -6.98
C PHE A 177 -0.89 13.57 -7.48
N LEU A 178 -0.11 12.75 -6.77
CA LEU A 178 1.23 12.32 -7.21
C LEU A 178 1.18 11.66 -8.59
N ASP A 179 0.20 10.79 -8.79
CA ASP A 179 -0.02 10.09 -10.04
C ASP A 179 -0.44 11.01 -11.18
N GLY A 180 -1.27 12.02 -10.87
CA GLY A 180 -1.59 13.11 -11.79
C GLY A 180 -0.36 13.95 -12.15
N MET A 181 0.47 14.27 -11.18
CA MET A 181 1.69 15.05 -11.38
C MET A 181 2.73 14.30 -12.21
N ALA A 182 2.89 12.99 -12.01
CA ALA A 182 3.78 12.16 -12.83
C ALA A 182 3.36 12.20 -14.32
N ARG A 183 2.05 12.05 -14.58
CA ARG A 183 1.46 12.19 -15.92
C ARG A 183 1.67 13.59 -16.49
N HIS A 184 1.40 14.64 -15.71
CA HIS A 184 1.59 16.03 -16.12
C HIS A 184 3.06 16.35 -16.47
N ARG A 185 4.01 15.97 -15.61
CA ARG A 185 5.44 16.20 -15.86
C ARG A 185 5.92 15.49 -17.11
N ARG A 186 5.38 14.32 -17.42
CA ARG A 186 5.68 13.63 -18.68
C ARG A 186 5.15 14.39 -19.89
N SER A 187 3.91 14.85 -19.86
CA SER A 187 3.29 15.54 -21.01
C SER A 187 3.90 16.92 -21.28
N SER A 188 4.42 17.59 -20.26
CA SER A 188 4.94 18.97 -20.34
C SER A 188 6.38 19.10 -20.87
N GLY A 189 7.04 18.01 -21.27
CA GLY A 189 8.42 18.04 -21.79
C GLY A 189 8.51 18.36 -23.28
N THR A 190 8.88 19.61 -23.64
CA THR A 190 8.99 20.17 -25.00
C THR A 190 10.22 19.72 -25.84
N ALA A 191 10.70 18.49 -25.69
CA ALA A 191 11.83 17.94 -26.49
C ALA A 191 11.47 16.59 -27.15
N PRO A 192 11.99 16.26 -28.36
CA PRO A 192 11.67 15.02 -29.09
C PRO A 192 12.13 13.74 -28.32
N PRO A 193 11.64 12.52 -28.65
CA PRO A 193 11.74 11.35 -27.76
C PRO A 193 13.10 10.63 -27.83
N PRO A 194 13.50 9.82 -26.83
CA PRO A 194 13.09 9.78 -25.41
C PRO A 194 14.25 10.26 -24.52
N SER A 195 14.07 11.38 -23.81
CA SER A 195 15.04 11.81 -22.78
C SER A 195 14.74 11.08 -21.46
N PRO A 196 15.77 10.63 -20.73
CA PRO A 196 15.61 9.93 -19.45
C PRO A 196 14.73 10.66 -18.42
N GLY A 197 14.76 11.99 -18.42
CA GLY A 197 14.13 12.85 -17.42
C GLY A 197 12.60 12.92 -17.38
N ARG A 198 11.91 12.11 -18.18
CA ARG A 198 10.44 11.99 -18.19
C ARG A 198 9.92 10.79 -17.38
N ARG A 199 10.80 10.17 -16.60
CA ARG A 199 10.47 9.03 -15.76
C ARG A 199 9.97 9.49 -14.40
N GLY A 200 8.70 9.20 -14.13
CA GLY A 200 8.19 9.11 -12.78
C GLY A 200 7.34 7.86 -12.67
N ALA A 201 7.69 7.00 -11.72
CA ALA A 201 6.92 5.83 -11.37
C ALA A 201 6.23 6.13 -10.03
N GLY A 202 4.91 6.00 -10.05
CA GLY A 202 4.02 6.01 -8.89
C GLY A 202 4.07 4.66 -8.19
N MET A 203 5.00 4.43 -7.25
CA MET A 203 5.04 3.12 -6.58
C MET A 203 4.43 3.17 -5.18
N GLY A 204 3.47 2.27 -4.91
CA GLY A 204 2.91 2.01 -3.60
C GLY A 204 3.83 1.18 -2.73
N MET A 205 4.41 1.76 -1.68
CA MET A 205 4.99 1.02 -0.57
C MET A 205 4.61 1.69 0.75
N GLY A 206 3.76 1.02 1.51
CA GLY A 206 3.38 1.42 2.86
C GLY A 206 3.44 0.22 3.79
N SER A 207 3.88 0.44 5.02
CA SER A 207 3.60 -0.45 6.14
C SER A 207 2.10 -0.33 6.44
N ALA A 208 1.29 -1.09 5.70
CA ALA A 208 -0.15 -1.08 5.93
C ALA A 208 -0.42 -1.47 7.39
N SER A 209 -1.22 -0.68 8.10
CA SER A 209 -1.81 -1.14 9.35
C SER A 209 -2.54 -2.46 9.11
N GLU A 210 -2.67 -3.30 10.14
CA GLU A 210 -3.41 -4.56 10.03
C GLU A 210 -4.84 -4.35 9.49
N PHE A 211 -5.44 -3.20 9.81
CA PHE A 211 -6.73 -2.76 9.28
C PHE A 211 -6.72 -2.55 7.75
N VAL A 212 -5.70 -1.90 7.20
CA VAL A 212 -5.58 -1.69 5.73
C VAL A 212 -5.25 -3.01 5.04
N ALA A 213 -4.41 -3.85 5.63
CA ALA A 213 -4.10 -5.18 5.10
C ALA A 213 -5.35 -6.07 5.04
N ALA A 214 -6.20 -6.05 6.06
CA ALA A 214 -7.46 -6.79 6.06
C ALA A 214 -8.47 -6.29 5.02
N GLN A 215 -8.54 -4.96 4.80
CA GLN A 215 -9.40 -4.40 3.74
C GLN A 215 -8.90 -4.74 2.33
N LEU A 216 -7.58 -4.78 2.12
CA LEU A 216 -6.98 -5.25 0.87
C LEU A 216 -7.38 -6.71 0.60
N ASP A 217 -7.17 -7.58 1.58
CA ASP A 217 -7.51 -9.00 1.50
C ASP A 217 -9.01 -9.22 1.23
N ALA A 218 -9.87 -8.46 1.92
CA ALA A 218 -11.32 -8.49 1.72
C ALA A 218 -11.77 -8.06 0.31
N LEU A 219 -10.91 -7.42 -0.47
CA LEU A 219 -11.17 -7.04 -1.87
C LEU A 219 -10.32 -7.85 -2.86
N GLY A 220 -9.75 -8.98 -2.43
CA GLY A 220 -8.93 -9.84 -3.27
C GLY A 220 -7.57 -9.21 -3.65
N MET A 221 -7.04 -8.32 -2.82
CA MET A 221 -5.75 -7.67 -3.04
C MET A 221 -4.72 -8.11 -2.00
N GLY A 222 -3.51 -8.41 -2.46
CA GLY A 222 -2.38 -8.77 -1.59
C GLY A 222 -1.50 -7.59 -1.23
N THR A 223 -0.58 -7.81 -0.30
CA THR A 223 0.51 -6.87 0.02
C THR A 223 1.74 -7.18 -0.82
N VAL A 224 2.49 -6.13 -1.20
CA VAL A 224 3.74 -6.28 -1.94
C VAL A 224 4.90 -6.33 -0.95
N GLY A 225 5.66 -7.43 -0.96
CA GLY A 225 6.89 -7.54 -0.18
C GLY A 225 7.93 -6.53 -0.66
N ALA A 226 8.79 -6.06 0.26
CA ALA A 226 9.72 -4.98 -0.08
C ALA A 226 10.74 -5.37 -1.17
N GLU A 227 11.13 -6.63 -1.30
CA GLU A 227 11.98 -7.09 -2.42
C GLU A 227 11.23 -7.12 -3.76
N ASP A 228 10.00 -7.60 -3.76
CA ASP A 228 9.15 -7.60 -4.96
C ASP A 228 8.86 -6.18 -5.41
N ALA A 229 8.69 -5.25 -4.46
CA ALA A 229 8.53 -3.84 -4.77
C ALA A 229 9.79 -3.26 -5.43
N MET A 230 10.99 -3.58 -4.93
CA MET A 230 12.22 -3.12 -5.60
C MET A 230 12.36 -3.69 -7.01
N ARG A 231 12.05 -4.98 -7.19
CA ARG A 231 12.07 -5.62 -8.52
C ARG A 231 11.06 -4.97 -9.47
N ALA A 232 9.86 -4.68 -8.98
CA ALA A 232 8.83 -4.05 -9.80
C ALA A 232 9.13 -2.57 -10.09
N LEU A 233 9.82 -1.84 -9.21
CA LEU A 233 10.36 -0.53 -9.52
C LEU A 233 11.37 -0.60 -10.67
N ASP A 234 12.31 -1.54 -10.61
CA ASP A 234 13.32 -1.69 -11.66
C ASP A 234 12.69 -2.04 -13.02
N LEU A 235 11.61 -2.82 -13.03
CA LEU A 235 10.80 -3.11 -14.23
C LEU A 235 10.04 -1.86 -14.70
N ALA A 236 9.34 -1.17 -13.79
CA ALA A 236 8.59 0.05 -14.10
C ALA A 236 9.49 1.15 -14.67
N MET A 237 10.75 1.22 -14.26
CA MET A 237 11.73 2.16 -14.78
C MET A 237 12.25 1.80 -16.18
N ARG A 238 12.10 0.55 -16.61
CA ARG A 238 12.35 0.12 -18.01
C ARG A 238 11.14 0.41 -18.89
N GLU A 239 9.95 0.30 -18.34
CA GLU A 239 8.73 0.67 -19.07
C GLU A 239 8.63 2.19 -19.25
N ASP A 240 8.24 2.65 -20.44
CA ASP A 240 7.99 4.07 -20.67
C ASP A 240 6.54 4.43 -20.26
N ALA A 241 6.17 4.12 -19.01
CA ALA A 241 4.83 4.35 -18.44
C ALA A 241 4.86 5.41 -17.33
N ALA A 242 3.91 6.37 -17.33
CA ALA A 242 3.95 7.57 -16.48
C ALA A 242 3.45 7.29 -15.06
N ASN A 243 2.76 6.16 -14.93
CA ASN A 243 2.18 5.64 -13.73
C ASN A 243 2.18 4.12 -13.93
N VAL A 244 2.68 3.40 -12.94
CA VAL A 244 2.70 1.94 -12.93
C VAL A 244 2.23 1.53 -11.55
N VAL A 245 1.09 0.85 -11.50
CA VAL A 245 0.57 0.27 -10.27
C VAL A 245 1.01 -1.19 -10.20
N VAL A 246 1.59 -1.57 -9.07
CA VAL A 246 1.99 -2.95 -8.79
C VAL A 246 1.15 -3.42 -7.61
N LEU A 247 0.30 -4.41 -7.86
CA LEU A 247 -0.68 -4.88 -6.90
C LEU A 247 -0.94 -6.38 -7.15
N PRO A 248 -0.71 -7.26 -6.16
CA PRO A 248 -1.13 -8.64 -6.26
C PRO A 248 -2.66 -8.67 -6.23
N VAL A 249 -3.26 -9.30 -7.23
CA VAL A 249 -4.72 -9.42 -7.37
C VAL A 249 -5.10 -10.90 -7.41
N LEU A 250 -6.15 -11.24 -6.67
CA LEU A 250 -6.82 -12.53 -6.65
C LEU A 250 -8.12 -12.42 -7.47
N PRO A 251 -8.76 -13.53 -7.85
CA PRO A 251 -10.00 -13.49 -8.65
C PRO A 251 -11.10 -12.63 -8.04
N ALA A 252 -11.22 -12.64 -6.70
CA ALA A 252 -12.15 -11.79 -5.96
C ALA A 252 -11.98 -10.28 -6.21
N ALA A 253 -10.81 -9.82 -6.70
CA ALA A 253 -10.59 -8.43 -7.09
C ALA A 253 -11.45 -8.00 -8.29
N ALA A 254 -12.03 -8.94 -9.04
CA ALA A 254 -12.97 -8.63 -10.13
C ALA A 254 -14.20 -7.86 -9.66
N ALA A 255 -14.56 -7.96 -8.37
CA ALA A 255 -15.62 -7.17 -7.75
C ALA A 255 -15.29 -5.67 -7.66
N VAL A 256 -14.01 -5.29 -7.77
CA VAL A 256 -13.58 -3.90 -7.82
C VAL A 256 -13.58 -3.45 -9.30
N PRO A 257 -14.43 -2.49 -9.72
CA PRO A 257 -14.62 -2.18 -11.14
C PRO A 257 -13.34 -1.83 -11.92
N ILE A 258 -12.39 -1.16 -11.27
CA ILE A 258 -11.10 -0.80 -11.90
C ILE A 258 -10.15 -1.99 -12.08
N LEU A 259 -10.36 -3.07 -11.33
CA LEU A 259 -9.54 -4.28 -11.37
C LEU A 259 -10.19 -5.41 -12.19
N ALA A 260 -11.47 -5.29 -12.57
CA ALA A 260 -12.20 -6.32 -13.31
C ALA A 260 -11.51 -6.80 -14.59
N GLY A 261 -10.77 -5.93 -15.28
CA GLY A 261 -10.04 -6.29 -16.51
C GLY A 261 -8.63 -6.86 -16.28
N VAL A 262 -8.13 -6.89 -15.04
CA VAL A 262 -6.79 -7.39 -14.69
C VAL A 262 -6.80 -8.46 -13.60
N ALA A 263 -7.93 -8.64 -12.91
CA ALA A 263 -8.12 -9.73 -11.98
C ALA A 263 -8.00 -11.06 -12.76
N PRO A 264 -7.28 -12.05 -12.23
CA PRO A 264 -7.23 -13.36 -12.84
C PRO A 264 -8.64 -13.94 -12.90
N GLU A 265 -8.94 -14.68 -13.95
CA GLU A 265 -10.15 -15.50 -13.97
C GLU A 265 -10.02 -16.52 -12.84
N ASP A 266 -11.12 -16.78 -12.13
CA ASP A 266 -11.22 -18.02 -11.38
C ASP A 266 -11.13 -19.13 -12.44
N GLU A 267 -9.95 -19.71 -12.63
CA GLU A 267 -9.91 -21.06 -13.16
C GLU A 267 -10.75 -21.87 -12.17
N PRO A 268 -11.78 -22.59 -12.64
CA PRO A 268 -12.44 -23.55 -11.78
C PRO A 268 -11.32 -24.49 -11.36
N ASP A 269 -10.81 -24.29 -10.15
CA ASP A 269 -10.10 -25.34 -9.45
C ASP A 269 -11.02 -26.56 -9.60
N ASP A 270 -10.41 -27.73 -9.74
CA ASP A 270 -11.04 -29.01 -9.51
C ASP A 270 -11.38 -29.07 -8.00
N VAL A 271 -12.19 -28.10 -7.54
CA VAL A 271 -12.91 -28.08 -6.30
C VAL A 271 -13.76 -29.31 -6.47
N ALA A 272 -13.36 -30.38 -5.77
CA ALA A 272 -14.14 -31.56 -5.60
C ALA A 272 -15.61 -31.12 -5.56
N ASP A 273 -16.35 -31.57 -6.57
CA ASP A 273 -17.79 -31.43 -6.72
C ASP A 273 -18.38 -31.26 -5.32
N PRO A 274 -18.97 -30.09 -4.97
CA PRO A 274 -19.40 -29.84 -3.61
C PRO A 274 -20.19 -31.06 -3.23
N ALA A 275 -19.70 -31.78 -2.21
CA ALA A 275 -20.48 -32.87 -1.69
C ALA A 275 -21.77 -32.20 -1.22
N ALA A 276 -22.81 -32.29 -2.05
CA ALA A 276 -24.19 -32.24 -1.66
C ALA A 276 -24.48 -33.47 -0.79
N GLY A 277 -23.59 -33.73 0.16
CA GLY A 277 -23.81 -34.55 1.31
C GLY A 277 -24.56 -33.66 2.28
N GLU A 278 -25.69 -34.15 2.75
CA GLU A 278 -26.41 -33.60 3.88
C GLU A 278 -25.40 -33.20 4.96
N PHE A 279 -25.25 -31.90 5.21
CA PHE A 279 -24.47 -31.46 6.35
C PHE A 279 -25.25 -31.89 7.59
N ASP A 280 -24.69 -32.81 8.36
CA ASP A 280 -25.18 -33.11 9.70
C ASP A 280 -25.11 -31.82 10.54
N PRO A 281 -26.21 -31.39 11.19
CA PRO A 281 -26.23 -30.22 12.07
C PRO A 281 -25.09 -30.18 13.08
N GLU A 282 -24.67 -31.34 13.61
CA GLU A 282 -23.54 -31.41 14.56
C GLU A 282 -22.20 -31.10 13.88
N GLN A 283 -22.00 -31.53 12.63
CA GLN A 283 -20.79 -31.23 11.86
C GLN A 283 -20.73 -29.76 11.47
N LEU A 284 -21.86 -29.15 11.09
CA LEU A 284 -21.90 -27.73 10.77
C LEU A 284 -21.64 -26.86 12.01
N ALA A 285 -22.19 -27.23 13.16
CA ALA A 285 -21.90 -26.58 14.44
C ALA A 285 -20.40 -26.61 14.76
N ALA A 286 -19.75 -27.77 14.55
CA ALA A 286 -18.31 -27.90 14.72
C ALA A 286 -17.53 -27.00 13.74
N HIS A 287 -17.92 -26.93 12.47
CA HIS A 287 -17.26 -26.05 11.50
C HIS A 287 -17.37 -24.57 11.87
N VAL A 288 -18.56 -24.12 12.30
CA VAL A 288 -18.77 -22.74 12.77
C VAL A 288 -17.93 -22.46 14.02
N LEU A 289 -17.87 -23.41 14.96
CA LEU A 289 -17.06 -23.32 16.16
C LEU A 289 -15.56 -23.19 15.83
N THR A 290 -15.03 -24.07 14.98
CA THR A 290 -13.63 -24.03 14.52
C THR A 290 -13.33 -22.70 13.82
N ALA A 291 -14.24 -22.20 12.99
CA ALA A 291 -14.07 -20.94 12.30
C ALA A 291 -14.00 -19.77 13.30
N VAL A 292 -14.89 -19.71 14.29
CA VAL A 292 -14.86 -18.69 15.35
C VAL A 292 -13.59 -18.79 16.20
N ALA A 293 -13.23 -19.99 16.65
CA ALA A 293 -12.02 -20.25 17.45
C ALA A 293 -10.75 -19.81 16.71
N SER A 294 -10.67 -20.10 15.42
CA SER A 294 -9.53 -19.71 14.58
C SER A 294 -9.36 -18.19 14.45
N GLN A 295 -10.45 -17.42 14.40
CA GLN A 295 -10.38 -15.95 14.32
C GLN A 295 -9.97 -15.34 15.66
N LEU A 296 -10.37 -15.94 16.78
CA LEU A 296 -10.05 -15.48 18.12
C LEU A 296 -8.70 -15.98 18.64
N GLY A 297 -8.08 -16.95 17.97
CA GLY A 297 -6.86 -17.61 18.43
C GLY A 297 -7.06 -18.43 19.72
N LEU A 298 -8.28 -18.92 19.94
CA LEU A 298 -8.69 -19.70 21.12
C LEU A 298 -8.77 -21.19 20.79
N ALA A 299 -8.74 -22.04 21.81
CA ALA A 299 -9.14 -23.43 21.64
C ALA A 299 -10.66 -23.53 21.46
N GLU A 300 -11.14 -24.53 20.73
CA GLU A 300 -12.58 -24.74 20.51
C GLU A 300 -13.36 -24.91 21.83
N SER A 301 -12.73 -25.47 22.87
CA SER A 301 -13.30 -25.61 24.20
C SER A 301 -13.52 -24.28 24.94
N ASP A 302 -12.85 -23.22 24.51
CA ASP A 302 -12.86 -21.90 25.17
C ASP A 302 -13.88 -20.94 24.53
N VAL A 303 -14.53 -21.36 23.43
CA VAL A 303 -15.54 -20.57 22.73
C VAL A 303 -16.94 -20.93 23.27
N ASN A 304 -17.62 -19.94 23.86
CA ASN A 304 -19.00 -20.10 24.30
C ASN A 304 -19.96 -19.84 23.13
N VAL A 305 -20.63 -20.90 22.65
CA VAL A 305 -21.52 -20.85 21.47
C VAL A 305 -22.77 -19.99 21.62
N ASP A 306 -23.17 -19.70 22.86
CA ASP A 306 -24.36 -18.90 23.19
C ASP A 306 -24.03 -17.44 23.49
N LEU A 307 -22.74 -17.10 23.64
CA LEU A 307 -22.33 -15.73 23.91
C LEU A 307 -22.29 -14.93 22.60
N PRO A 308 -22.71 -13.64 22.62
CA PRO A 308 -22.54 -12.79 21.45
C PRO A 308 -21.07 -12.76 21.00
N LEU A 309 -20.84 -12.95 19.70
CA LEU A 309 -19.51 -12.98 19.07
C LEU A 309 -18.70 -11.71 19.42
N VAL A 310 -19.37 -10.57 19.51
CA VAL A 310 -18.74 -9.29 19.92
C VAL A 310 -18.23 -9.34 21.37
N GLU A 311 -18.94 -10.01 22.27
CA GLU A 311 -18.50 -10.20 23.67
C GLU A 311 -17.35 -11.22 23.79
N LEU A 312 -17.24 -12.15 22.84
CA LEU A 312 -16.09 -13.05 22.69
C LEU A 312 -14.86 -12.35 22.09
N GLY A 313 -14.99 -11.09 21.65
CA GLY A 313 -13.90 -10.32 21.04
C GLY A 313 -13.85 -10.39 19.51
N VAL A 314 -14.89 -10.93 18.86
CA VAL A 314 -15.02 -10.87 17.39
C VAL A 314 -15.31 -9.43 17.00
N ASP A 315 -14.35 -8.81 16.33
CA ASP A 315 -14.50 -7.46 15.78
C ASP A 315 -15.10 -7.48 14.36
N SER A 316 -15.32 -6.30 13.81
CA SER A 316 -15.87 -6.12 12.45
C SER A 316 -15.00 -6.75 11.35
N ILE A 317 -13.70 -6.95 11.58
CA ILE A 317 -12.76 -7.56 10.62
C ILE A 317 -12.87 -9.08 10.68
N MET A 318 -12.86 -9.64 11.89
CA MET A 318 -13.06 -11.06 12.13
C MET A 318 -14.42 -11.52 11.60
N THR A 319 -15.44 -10.66 11.68
CA THR A 319 -16.78 -10.89 11.10
C THR A 319 -16.72 -11.14 9.58
N VAL A 320 -15.96 -10.35 8.82
CA VAL A 320 -15.83 -10.52 7.37
C VAL A 320 -15.04 -11.78 7.01
N ARG A 321 -13.97 -12.07 7.76
CA ARG A 321 -13.17 -13.30 7.57
C ARG A 321 -13.95 -14.56 7.89
N LEU A 322 -14.69 -14.53 9.00
CA LEU A 322 -15.57 -15.60 9.44
C LEU A 322 -16.63 -15.90 8.38
N ARG A 323 -17.28 -14.87 7.83
CA ARG A 323 -18.26 -15.05 6.75
C ARG A 323 -17.64 -15.73 5.51
N ARG A 324 -16.49 -15.24 5.03
CA ARG A 324 -15.79 -15.84 3.87
C ARG A 324 -15.37 -17.28 4.11
N GLN A 325 -14.88 -17.59 5.32
CA GLN A 325 -14.48 -18.94 5.70
C GLN A 325 -15.69 -19.88 5.68
N LEU A 326 -16.85 -19.42 6.18
CA LEU A 326 -18.09 -20.18 6.16
C LEU A 326 -18.65 -20.34 4.73
N GLU A 327 -18.63 -19.30 3.90
CA GLU A 327 -19.00 -19.38 2.47
C GLU A 327 -18.15 -20.43 1.73
N LYS A 328 -16.83 -20.44 1.98
CA LYS A 328 -15.91 -21.42 1.38
C LYS A 328 -16.17 -22.86 1.85
N GLN A 329 -16.51 -23.05 3.11
CA GLN A 329 -16.76 -24.39 3.68
C GLN A 329 -18.12 -24.95 3.31
N THR A 330 -19.13 -24.09 3.15
CA THR A 330 -20.52 -24.50 2.93
C THR A 330 -20.96 -24.40 1.47
N GLY A 331 -20.20 -23.69 0.63
CA GLY A 331 -20.58 -23.41 -0.76
C GLY A 331 -21.75 -22.44 -0.90
N LEU A 332 -22.25 -21.87 0.19
CA LEU A 332 -23.37 -20.93 0.19
C LEU A 332 -22.89 -19.48 0.02
N SER A 333 -23.73 -18.66 -0.60
CA SER A 333 -23.60 -17.20 -0.58
C SER A 333 -24.29 -16.64 0.66
N LEU A 334 -23.53 -16.24 1.68
CA LEU A 334 -24.07 -15.80 2.96
C LEU A 334 -24.36 -14.28 2.99
N PRO A 335 -25.50 -13.83 3.55
CA PRO A 335 -25.81 -12.40 3.65
C PRO A 335 -24.75 -11.62 4.45
N PRO A 336 -24.43 -10.38 4.07
CA PRO A 336 -23.46 -9.56 4.79
C PRO A 336 -23.89 -9.17 6.20
N THR A 337 -25.20 -9.24 6.49
CA THR A 337 -25.81 -8.99 7.79
C THR A 337 -25.92 -10.24 8.67
N LEU A 338 -25.53 -11.43 8.18
CA LEU A 338 -25.74 -12.71 8.88
C LEU A 338 -25.26 -12.69 10.33
N LEU A 339 -24.03 -12.25 10.56
CA LEU A 339 -23.39 -12.23 11.88
C LEU A 339 -23.94 -11.12 12.80
N TRP A 340 -24.67 -10.14 12.24
CA TRP A 340 -25.38 -9.11 12.99
C TRP A 340 -26.80 -9.56 13.38
N GLU A 341 -27.49 -10.23 12.47
CA GLU A 341 -28.84 -10.79 12.70
C GLU A 341 -28.78 -12.01 13.61
N HIS A 342 -27.69 -12.77 13.54
CA HIS A 342 -27.43 -13.98 14.30
C HIS A 342 -26.10 -13.83 15.07
N PRO A 343 -26.10 -13.12 16.21
CA PRO A 343 -24.86 -12.67 16.86
C PRO A 343 -24.15 -13.77 17.66
N THR A 344 -24.56 -15.04 17.61
CA THR A 344 -23.94 -16.15 18.36
C THR A 344 -23.56 -17.30 17.41
N ALA A 345 -22.54 -18.09 17.76
CA ALA A 345 -22.13 -19.22 16.92
C ALA A 345 -23.27 -20.25 16.71
N ALA A 346 -24.09 -20.47 17.75
CA ALA A 346 -25.29 -21.30 17.64
C ALA A 346 -26.33 -20.71 16.67
N ALA A 347 -26.58 -19.40 16.71
CA ALA A 347 -27.54 -18.74 15.83
C ALA A 347 -27.07 -18.72 14.36
N VAL A 348 -25.77 -18.53 14.12
CA VAL A 348 -25.16 -18.62 12.78
C VAL A 348 -25.30 -20.03 12.23
N THR A 349 -25.01 -21.04 13.04
CA THR A 349 -25.17 -22.45 12.66
C THR A 349 -26.62 -22.74 12.26
N ALA A 350 -27.59 -22.36 13.12
CA ALA A 350 -29.01 -22.54 12.83
C ALA A 350 -29.44 -21.87 11.52
N ARG A 351 -28.96 -20.64 11.27
CA ARG A 351 -29.29 -19.93 10.04
C ARG A 351 -28.68 -20.57 8.79
N ILE A 352 -27.47 -21.10 8.89
CA ILE A 352 -26.85 -21.81 7.77
C ILE A 352 -27.60 -23.13 7.50
N ILE A 353 -28.06 -23.84 8.53
CA ILE A 353 -28.94 -25.02 8.38
C ILE A 353 -30.21 -24.64 7.61
N GLU A 354 -30.88 -23.55 7.98
CA GLU A 354 -32.07 -23.06 7.26
C GLU A 354 -31.79 -22.72 5.79
N LEU A 355 -30.60 -22.24 5.47
CA LEU A 355 -30.20 -21.92 4.10
C LEU A 355 -29.81 -23.16 3.27
N LEU A 356 -29.42 -24.25 3.94
CA LEU A 356 -29.10 -25.53 3.31
C LEU A 356 -30.34 -26.41 3.09
N ASP A 357 -31.43 -26.18 3.84
CA ASP A 357 -32.65 -26.99 3.75
C ASP A 357 -33.51 -26.59 2.54
N PRO A 358 -33.67 -27.44 1.51
CA PRO A 358 -34.32 -27.07 0.23
C PRO A 358 -35.83 -26.77 0.30
N VAL A 359 -36.43 -26.85 1.49
CA VAL A 359 -37.89 -26.77 1.67
C VAL A 359 -38.40 -25.33 1.74
N ALA A 360 -37.59 -24.36 2.17
CA ALA A 360 -38.06 -22.99 2.40
C ALA A 360 -38.32 -22.16 1.12
N GLU A 361 -37.65 -22.46 0.00
CA GLU A 361 -37.86 -21.73 -1.26
C GLU A 361 -39.06 -22.22 -2.10
N ARG A 362 -39.64 -23.39 -1.79
CA ARG A 362 -40.80 -23.91 -2.53
C ARG A 362 -42.14 -23.34 -2.10
N GLU A 363 -42.30 -22.89 -0.85
CA GLU A 363 -43.59 -22.36 -0.39
C GLU A 363 -43.85 -20.91 -0.83
N VAL A 364 -42.81 -20.10 -1.07
CA VAL A 364 -42.98 -18.69 -1.49
C VAL A 364 -43.40 -18.57 -2.97
N ARG A 365 -43.11 -19.58 -3.82
CA ARG A 365 -43.43 -19.54 -5.26
C ARG A 365 -44.78 -20.16 -5.66
N VAL A 366 -45.51 -20.79 -4.75
CA VAL A 366 -46.81 -21.43 -5.05
C VAL A 366 -48.00 -20.63 -4.49
N GLY A 367 -47.75 -19.59 -3.70
CA GLY A 367 -48.76 -18.69 -3.16
C GLY A 367 -48.83 -17.32 -3.85
N HIS A 368 -49.03 -17.27 -5.16
CA HIS A 368 -49.51 -16.06 -5.83
C HIS A 368 -50.55 -16.36 -6.91
#